data_AF-A0A959L8K6-F1
#
_entry.id   AF-A0A959L8K6-F1
#
_cell.length_a   1.000
_cell.length_b   1.000
_cell.length_c   1.000
_cell.angle_alpha   90.00
_cell.angle_beta   90.00
_cell.angle_gamma   90.00
#
_symmetry.space_group_name_H-M   'P 1'
#
loop_
_entity.id
_entity.type
_entity.pdbx_description
1 polymer ?
#
loop_
_entity_poly.entity_id
_entity_poly.type
_entity_poly.pdbx_seq_one_letter_code
_entity_poly.pdbx_strand_id
1 'polypeptide(L)'
;NATPAGLGSLGALPVSLIVLVIGLSLGGTTGYAINPARDLAPRIIHQILPIQGKGTSQWSYAWIPIIGPILGTTIAALLYLLLL
;
A
#
# COMPACT_ATOMS: atom_id res chain seq x y z
N ASN A 1 -22.72 -1.21 28.54
CA ASN A 1 -22.33 -0.93 27.14
C ASN A 1 -21.94 -2.24 26.49
N ALA A 2 -22.77 -2.77 25.59
CA ALA A 2 -22.42 -3.96 24.83
C ALA A 2 -21.22 -3.65 23.95
N THR A 3 -20.11 -4.37 24.11
CA THR A 3 -19.04 -4.39 23.09
C THR A 3 -19.69 -4.83 21.78
N PRO A 4 -19.67 -4.01 20.71
CA PRO A 4 -20.17 -4.46 19.42
C PRO A 4 -19.43 -5.75 19.10
N ALA A 5 -20.15 -6.83 18.80
CA ALA A 5 -19.54 -8.05 18.31
C ALA A 5 -18.77 -7.67 17.04
N GLY A 6 -17.45 -7.54 17.16
CA GLY A 6 -16.59 -7.25 16.03
C GLY A 6 -16.82 -8.34 15.02
N LEU A 7 -17.15 -7.96 13.78
CA LEU A 7 -17.46 -8.87 12.69
C LEU A 7 -16.24 -9.72 12.24
N GLY A 8 -15.22 -9.90 13.10
CA GLY A 8 -13.99 -10.62 12.82
C GLY A 8 -13.35 -10.15 11.51
N SER A 9 -13.03 -11.12 10.65
CA SER A 9 -12.51 -10.90 9.30
C SER A 9 -13.48 -10.15 8.37
N LEU A 10 -14.79 -10.18 8.62
CA LEU A 10 -15.77 -9.47 7.80
C LEU A 10 -15.61 -7.95 7.92
N GLY A 11 -15.05 -7.44 9.02
CA GLY A 11 -14.70 -6.03 9.16
C GLY A 11 -13.59 -5.57 8.21
N ALA A 12 -12.74 -6.49 7.73
CA ALA A 12 -11.66 -6.20 6.79
C ALA A 12 -12.09 -6.34 5.32
N LEU A 13 -13.27 -6.92 5.04
CA LEU A 13 -13.73 -7.14 3.67
C LEU A 13 -13.89 -5.85 2.85
N PRO A 14 -14.51 -4.76 3.37
CA PRO A 14 -14.65 -3.54 2.57
C PRO A 14 -13.31 -2.96 2.14
N VAL A 15 -12.33 -2.93 3.05
CA VAL A 15 -10.98 -2.45 2.76
C VAL A 15 -10.27 -3.35 1.75
N SER A 16 -10.40 -4.66 1.90
CA SER A 16 -9.78 -5.65 1.00
C SER A 16 -10.31 -5.52 -0.43
N LEU A 17 -11.62 -5.33 -0.60
CA LEU A 17 -12.23 -5.13 -1.92
C LEU A 17 -11.77 -3.82 -2.59
N ILE A 18 -11.59 -2.76 -1.81
CA ILE A 18 -11.03 -1.50 -2.34
C ILE A 18 -9.61 -1.71 -2.85
N VAL A 19 -8.75 -2.39 -2.08
CA VAL A 19 -7.37 -2.69 -2.50
C VAL A 19 -7.36 -3.56 -3.77
N LEU A 20 -8.26 -4.54 -3.85
CA LEU A 20 -8.42 -5.37 -5.06
C LEU A 20 -8.76 -4.53 -6.29
N VAL A 21 -9.77 -3.66 -6.19
CA VAL A 21 -10.19 -2.80 -7.31
C VAL A 21 -9.06 -1.84 -7.72
N ILE A 22 -8.32 -1.27 -6.78
CA ILE A 22 -7.13 -0.45 -7.08
C ILE A 22 -6.09 -1.28 -7.83
N GLY A 23 -5.82 -2.52 -7.41
CA GLY A 23 -4.89 -3.41 -8.09
C GLY A 23 -5.31 -3.75 -9.52
N LEU A 24 -6.60 -4.05 -9.73
CA LEU A 24 -7.13 -4.39 -11.05
C LEU A 24 -7.21 -3.19 -12.00
N SER A 25 -7.50 -1.99 -11.49
CA SER A 25 -7.69 -0.79 -12.31
C SER A 25 -6.43 0.07 -12.50
N LEU A 26 -5.56 0.13 -11.48
CA LEU A 26 -4.41 1.04 -11.43
C LEU A 26 -3.08 0.30 -11.20
N GLY A 27 -3.09 -1.04 -11.13
CA GLY A 27 -1.89 -1.81 -10.85
C GLY A 27 -0.85 -1.80 -11.97
N GLY A 28 -1.25 -1.65 -13.24
CA GLY A 28 -0.34 -1.75 -14.38
C GLY A 28 0.74 -0.66 -14.44
N THR A 29 0.46 0.54 -13.94
CA THR A 29 1.38 1.68 -14.06
C THR A 29 2.50 1.65 -13.04
N THR A 30 2.21 1.23 -11.80
CA THR A 30 3.15 1.33 -10.65
C THR A 30 3.11 0.14 -9.69
N GLY A 31 2.33 -0.90 -9.99
CA GLY A 31 2.19 -2.08 -9.12
C GLY A 31 1.36 -1.85 -7.86
N TYR A 32 0.52 -0.79 -7.83
CA TYR A 32 -0.33 -0.41 -6.69
C TYR A 32 0.41 -0.47 -5.35
N ALA A 33 1.60 0.14 -5.26
CA ALA A 33 2.43 0.03 -4.06
C ALA A 33 1.69 0.49 -2.80
N ILE A 34 1.00 1.64 -2.85
CA ILE A 34 0.02 2.24 -1.88
C ILE A 34 0.34 2.21 -0.38
N ASN A 35 1.45 1.59 0.04
CA ASN A 35 1.86 1.36 1.40
C ASN A 35 3.39 1.30 1.42
N PRO A 36 4.06 2.22 2.15
CA PRO A 36 5.52 2.26 2.23
C PRO A 36 6.14 0.94 2.72
N ALA A 37 5.53 0.26 3.69
CA ALA A 37 6.03 -1.01 4.22
C ALA A 37 5.91 -2.15 3.20
N ARG A 38 4.86 -2.14 2.37
CA ARG A 38 4.62 -3.13 1.32
C ARG A 38 5.66 -3.07 0.20
N ASP A 39 6.33 -1.93 0.03
CA ASP A 39 7.41 -1.76 -0.96
C ASP A 39 8.80 -1.84 -0.33
N LEU A 40 9.06 -1.05 0.72
CA LEU A 40 10.42 -0.85 1.26
C LEU A 40 10.98 -2.13 1.89
N ALA A 41 10.18 -2.86 2.67
CA ALA A 41 10.68 -4.07 3.34
C ALA A 41 11.09 -5.16 2.32
N PRO A 42 10.25 -5.55 1.35
CA PRO A 42 10.68 -6.47 0.29
C PRO A 42 11.90 -5.98 -0.50
N ARG A 43 12.03 -4.66 -0.73
CA ARG A 43 13.17 -4.07 -1.44
C ARG A 43 14.48 -4.19 -0.67
N ILE A 44 14.46 -3.93 0.64
CA ILE A 44 15.63 -4.14 1.52
C ILE A 44 16.05 -5.61 1.49
N ILE A 45 15.08 -6.53 1.60
CA ILE A 45 15.36 -7.97 1.55
C ILE A 45 15.92 -8.38 0.18
N HIS A 46 15.36 -7.87 -0.92
CA HIS A 46 15.88 -8.09 -2.27
C HIS A 46 17.33 -7.60 -2.44
N GLN A 47 17.69 -6.48 -1.81
CA GLN A 47 19.06 -5.97 -1.82
C GLN A 47 20.03 -6.92 -1.11
N ILE A 48 19.64 -7.41 0.07
CA ILE A 48 20.52 -8.19 0.96
C ILE A 48 20.66 -9.64 0.48
N LEU A 49 19.59 -10.27 0.03
CA LEU A 49 19.62 -11.70 -0.28
C LEU A 49 20.43 -12.01 -1.54
N PRO A 50 21.29 -13.05 -1.53
CA PRO A 50 22.00 -13.51 -2.71
C PRO A 50 21.07 -14.35 -3.60
N ILE A 51 20.33 -13.68 -4.48
CA ILE A 51 19.41 -14.31 -5.43
C ILE A 51 20.13 -14.42 -6.79
N GLN A 52 20.25 -15.64 -7.31
CA GLN A 52 20.85 -15.92 -8.62
C GLN A 52 20.06 -15.21 -9.72
N GLY A 53 20.74 -14.48 -10.61
CA GLY A 53 20.09 -13.76 -11.72
C GLY A 53 19.21 -12.57 -11.32
N LYS A 54 19.34 -12.05 -10.09
CA LYS A 54 18.53 -10.90 -9.65
C LYS A 54 18.85 -9.63 -10.42
N GLY A 55 17.80 -8.85 -10.71
CA GLY A 55 17.93 -7.50 -11.26
C GLY A 55 18.37 -6.47 -10.22
N THR A 56 18.24 -5.19 -10.56
CA THR A 56 18.51 -4.10 -9.61
C THR A 56 17.36 -3.93 -8.61
N SER A 57 17.65 -3.45 -7.40
CA SER A 57 16.62 -3.11 -6.40
C SER A 57 15.93 -1.75 -6.67
N GLN A 58 16.16 -1.12 -7.82
CA GLN A 58 15.53 0.14 -8.26
C GLN A 58 15.47 1.25 -7.19
N TRP A 59 16.57 1.52 -6.51
CA TRP A 59 16.63 2.53 -5.43
C TRP A 59 16.31 3.96 -5.90
N SER A 60 16.55 4.28 -7.17
CA SER A 60 16.15 5.57 -7.76
C SER A 60 14.63 5.78 -7.77
N TYR A 61 13.85 4.69 -7.81
CA TYR A 61 12.38 4.72 -7.75
C TYR A 61 11.84 4.53 -6.32
N ALA A 62 12.63 4.01 -5.39
CA ALA A 62 12.18 3.54 -4.07
C ALA A 62 11.51 4.62 -3.19
N TRP A 63 11.82 5.90 -3.40
CA TRP A 63 11.20 6.98 -2.65
C TRP A 63 9.74 7.26 -3.10
N ILE A 64 9.38 6.90 -4.34
CA ILE A 64 8.04 7.14 -4.89
C ILE A 64 6.97 6.32 -4.14
N PRO A 65 7.13 5.00 -3.94
CA PRO A 65 6.24 4.19 -3.09
C PRO A 65 6.20 4.59 -1.61
N ILE A 66 7.07 5.50 -1.15
CA ILE A 66 7.08 5.98 0.24
C ILE A 66 6.34 7.32 0.32
N ILE A 67 6.82 8.32 -0.42
CA ILE A 67 6.30 9.68 -0.36
C ILE A 67 4.93 9.78 -1.05
N GLY A 68 4.73 9.09 -2.18
CA GLY A 68 3.47 9.08 -2.91
C GLY A 68 2.28 8.66 -2.04
N PRO A 69 2.32 7.49 -1.38
CA PRO A 69 1.26 7.06 -0.48
C PRO A 69 1.06 7.97 0.73
N ILE A 70 2.13 8.48 1.35
CA ILE A 70 2.01 9.39 2.51
C ILE A 70 1.27 10.67 2.11
N LEU A 71 1.66 11.29 1.00
CA LEU A 71 0.99 12.50 0.52
C LEU A 71 -0.45 12.21 0.08
N GLY A 72 -0.67 11.14 -0.70
CA GLY A 72 -1.99 10.76 -1.18
C GLY A 72 -2.98 10.46 -0.06
N THR A 73 -2.56 9.70 0.95
CA THR A 73 -3.40 9.39 2.12
C THR A 73 -3.68 10.62 2.97
N THR A 74 -2.69 11.49 3.16
CA THR A 74 -2.87 12.77 3.88
C THR A 74 -3.90 13.65 3.16
N ILE A 75 -3.78 13.82 1.84
CA ILE A 75 -4.74 14.60 1.05
C ILE A 75 -6.13 13.97 1.12
N ALA A 76 -6.25 12.65 0.96
CA ALA A 76 -7.53 11.96 1.03
C ALA A 76 -8.20 12.13 2.41
N ALA A 77 -7.44 12.03 3.50
CA ALA A 77 -7.95 12.23 4.86
C ALA A 77 -8.41 13.68 5.08
N LEU A 78 -7.65 14.67 4.60
CA LEU A 78 -8.04 16.08 4.69
C LEU A 78 -9.31 16.37 3.87
N LEU A 79 -9.43 15.81 2.67
CA LEU A 79 -10.64 15.93 1.86
C LEU A 79 -11.86 15.28 2.53
N TYR A 80 -11.68 14.12 3.17
CA TYR A 80 -12.73 13.47 3.94
C TYR A 80 -13.25 14.40 5.04
N LEU A 81 -12.35 14.99 5.84
CA LEU A 81 -12.70 15.91 6.93
C LEU A 81 -13.30 17.24 6.46
N LEU A 82 -13.03 17.65 5.22
CA LEU A 82 -13.54 18.90 4.66
C LEU A 82 -14.94 18.73 4.04
N LEU A 83 -15.19 17.56 3.43
CA LEU A 83 -16.40 17.31 2.65
C LEU A 83 -17.53 16.64 3.44
N LEU A 84 -17.21 16.01 4.57
CA LEU A 84 -18.12 15.26 5.43
C LEU A 84 -17.98 15.74 6.88
#